data_AF-A0A2C6A918-F1
#
_entry.id   AF-A0A2C6A918-F1
#
_cell.length_a   1.000
_cell.length_b   1.000
_cell.length_c   1.000
_cell.angle_alpha   90.00
_cell.angle_beta   90.00
_cell.angle_gamma   90.00
#
_symmetry.space_group_name_H-M   'P 1'
#
loop_
_entity.id
_entity.type
_entity.pdbx_description
1 polymer ?
#
loop_
_entity_poly.entity_id
_entity_poly.type
_entity_poly.pdbx_seq_one_letter_code
_entity_poly.pdbx_strand_id
1 'polypeptide(L)'
;MDSSGELPEQVGLRQGSHSEPPPYQSPLRNGDDDDQLSRSPSAAGQTAVALDEARLAEPLNAEELYVLQSMLESQYHAYQPGVRYLQEAEEEKRYMQLLREESDKHRDLLLGRAGEQREMVLSRHRIKKRWQSLGVWNPDWGIPGRVNEGPQDNAANWKWKWQGDTPFNGIERSGVNPEHPNSRAIQLRQGLRRGQRGPLPPRHNLTADTTQSAAESFIISRPWYTYMVDIEDEETRSFRLQEHYVQSVYEETVAERWRESGDWDPWGRGTLPGWKWRHESPSPEPESLSEIELTPSEIDAMDAIAPPRVTTAPKAIQAGARGGEKPLP
;
A
#
# COMPACT_ATOMS: atom_id res chain seq x y z
N MET A 1 -52.71 -46.87 20.34
CA MET A 1 -53.28 -45.51 20.30
C MET A 1 -52.15 -44.62 19.79
N ASP A 2 -51.67 -44.84 18.57
CA ASP A 2 -52.34 -44.50 17.30
C ASP A 2 -52.95 -43.10 17.36
N SER A 3 -52.26 -42.12 16.77
CA SER A 3 -52.79 -41.53 15.54
C SER A 3 -51.73 -40.69 14.83
N SER A 4 -51.51 -41.07 13.58
CA SER A 4 -50.76 -40.40 12.53
C SER A 4 -51.37 -39.05 12.12
N GLY A 5 -50.56 -38.25 11.43
CA GLY A 5 -50.97 -37.09 10.62
C GLY A 5 -49.73 -36.41 10.06
N GLU A 6 -49.13 -36.97 9.01
CA GLU A 6 -49.31 -36.61 7.60
C GLU A 6 -48.85 -35.18 7.25
N LEU A 7 -47.74 -35.14 6.50
CA LEU A 7 -47.31 -34.06 5.62
C LEU A 7 -48.28 -33.92 4.44
N PRO A 8 -48.25 -32.77 3.74
CA PRO A 8 -47.90 -32.87 2.33
C PRO A 8 -46.88 -31.83 1.85
N GLU A 9 -45.94 -32.38 1.09
CA GLU A 9 -45.33 -31.93 -0.16
C GLU A 9 -45.55 -30.51 -0.74
N GLN A 10 -44.38 -29.97 -1.15
CA GLN A 10 -44.08 -29.27 -2.40
C GLN A 10 -44.66 -27.88 -2.66
N VAL A 11 -43.77 -26.93 -2.99
CA VAL A 11 -43.73 -26.15 -4.25
C VAL A 11 -42.53 -25.19 -4.21
N GLY A 12 -41.74 -25.16 -5.29
CA GLY A 12 -41.07 -23.92 -5.70
C GLY A 12 -39.57 -23.94 -5.97
N LEU A 13 -39.08 -24.79 -6.88
CA LEU A 13 -37.84 -24.52 -7.62
C LEU A 13 -38.04 -23.25 -8.47
N ARG A 14 -37.49 -22.11 -8.03
CA ARG A 14 -37.30 -20.94 -8.90
C ARG A 14 -35.90 -20.99 -9.52
N GLN A 15 -35.82 -21.58 -10.71
CA GLN A 15 -34.74 -21.32 -11.66
C GLN A 15 -34.82 -19.84 -12.08
N GLY A 16 -33.88 -19.04 -11.62
CA GLY A 16 -33.64 -17.69 -12.13
C GLY A 16 -32.92 -17.81 -13.47
N SER A 17 -33.69 -17.74 -14.56
CA SER A 17 -33.17 -17.49 -15.91
C SER A 17 -32.44 -16.16 -15.92
N HIS A 18 -31.11 -16.20 -16.04
CA HIS A 18 -30.26 -15.07 -16.40
C HIS A 18 -30.65 -14.59 -17.80
N SER A 19 -31.54 -13.59 -17.86
CA SER A 19 -31.75 -12.79 -19.05
C SER A 19 -30.56 -11.84 -19.20
N GLU A 20 -29.68 -12.18 -20.14
CA GLU A 20 -28.62 -11.32 -20.65
C GLU A 20 -29.24 -10.01 -21.18
N PRO A 21 -28.82 -8.82 -20.70
CA PRO A 21 -29.34 -7.57 -21.22
C PRO A 21 -28.90 -7.38 -22.68
N PRO A 22 -29.76 -6.81 -23.55
CA PRO A 22 -29.39 -6.56 -24.93
C PRO A 22 -28.20 -5.60 -25.00
N PRO A 23 -27.30 -5.76 -26.00
CA PRO A 23 -26.19 -4.85 -26.18
C PRO A 23 -26.72 -3.45 -26.46
N TYR A 24 -26.36 -2.50 -25.59
CA TYR A 24 -26.59 -1.07 -25.80
C TYR A 24 -25.82 -0.65 -27.06
N GLN A 25 -26.52 -0.51 -28.19
CA GLN A 25 -26.00 0.21 -29.34
C GLN A 25 -26.18 1.71 -29.05
N SER A 26 -25.11 2.35 -28.63
CA SER A 26 -25.04 3.81 -28.58
C SER A 26 -25.13 4.38 -30.01
N PRO A 27 -25.97 5.39 -30.26
CA PRO A 27 -26.02 6.04 -31.56
C PRO A 27 -24.70 6.77 -31.83
N LEU A 28 -24.10 6.48 -32.98
CA LEU A 28 -22.99 7.23 -33.56
C LEU A 28 -23.36 8.72 -33.62
N ARG A 29 -22.75 9.50 -32.73
CA ARG A 29 -22.75 10.95 -32.78
C ARG A 29 -21.79 11.37 -33.89
N ASN A 30 -22.32 11.52 -35.09
CA ASN A 30 -21.69 12.29 -36.15
C ASN A 30 -21.63 13.75 -35.69
N GLY A 31 -20.43 14.20 -35.33
CA GLY A 31 -20.10 15.59 -35.04
C GLY A 31 -18.78 15.88 -35.73
N ASP A 32 -18.86 16.80 -36.69
CA ASP A 32 -17.82 17.24 -37.61
C ASP A 32 -16.53 17.71 -36.93
N ASP A 33 -15.44 17.49 -37.68
CA ASP A 33 -14.28 18.36 -37.84
C ASP A 33 -13.63 18.95 -36.58
N ASP A 34 -12.61 18.25 -36.10
CA ASP A 34 -11.34 18.91 -35.78
C ASP A 34 -10.20 18.10 -36.44
N ASP A 35 -9.42 18.78 -37.28
CA ASP A 35 -8.20 18.33 -37.97
C ASP A 35 -7.17 17.74 -36.99
N GLN A 36 -7.40 16.53 -36.49
CA GLN A 36 -6.33 15.69 -35.95
C GLN A 36 -5.52 15.19 -37.13
N LEU A 37 -4.48 15.96 -37.46
CA LEU A 37 -3.33 15.51 -38.24
C LEU A 37 -2.82 14.19 -37.65
N SER A 38 -3.40 13.09 -38.12
CA SER A 38 -2.92 11.72 -37.92
C SER A 38 -1.58 11.63 -38.62
N ARG A 39 -0.53 12.16 -37.98
CA ARG A 39 0.85 11.81 -38.30
C ARG A 39 1.03 10.36 -37.90
N SER A 40 0.63 9.47 -38.80
CA SER A 40 1.05 8.08 -38.74
C SER A 40 2.56 8.07 -38.56
N PRO A 41 3.08 7.39 -37.52
CA PRO A 41 4.51 7.37 -37.27
C PRO A 41 5.21 6.86 -38.53
N SER A 42 6.22 7.61 -38.99
CA SER A 42 7.04 7.22 -40.15
C SER A 42 7.52 5.78 -39.98
N ALA A 43 7.63 5.02 -41.07
CA ALA A 43 8.15 3.65 -41.05
C ALA A 43 9.52 3.55 -40.33
N ALA A 44 10.34 4.61 -40.42
CA ALA A 44 11.59 4.71 -39.69
C ALA A 44 11.39 4.78 -38.16
N GLY A 45 10.38 5.53 -37.69
CA GLY A 45 10.02 5.62 -36.27
C GLY A 45 9.47 4.32 -35.72
N GLN A 46 8.65 3.61 -36.49
CA GLN A 46 8.15 2.28 -36.11
C GLN A 46 9.28 1.25 -35.97
N THR A 47 10.30 1.34 -36.82
CA THR A 47 11.47 0.45 -36.76
C THR A 47 12.33 0.74 -35.52
N ALA A 48 12.50 2.01 -35.14
CA ALA A 48 13.22 2.40 -33.93
C ALA A 48 12.50 1.91 -32.65
N VAL A 49 11.19 2.14 -32.56
CA VAL A 49 10.37 1.66 -31.43
C VAL A 49 10.44 0.14 -31.31
N ALA A 50 10.33 -0.60 -32.42
CA ALA A 50 10.43 -2.06 -32.39
C ALA A 50 11.82 -2.56 -31.95
N LEU A 51 12.90 -1.87 -32.33
CA LEU A 51 14.25 -2.20 -31.90
C LEU A 51 14.45 -1.95 -30.40
N ASP A 52 13.92 -0.84 -29.89
CA ASP A 52 13.99 -0.50 -28.47
C ASP A 52 13.16 -1.47 -27.62
N GLU A 53 11.95 -1.83 -28.06
CA GLU A 53 11.14 -2.87 -27.43
C GLU A 53 11.86 -4.23 -27.40
N ALA A 54 12.52 -4.61 -28.50
CA ALA A 54 13.33 -5.83 -28.54
C ALA A 54 14.50 -5.77 -27.54
N ARG A 55 15.17 -4.63 -27.41
CA ARG A 55 16.23 -4.42 -26.41
C ARG A 55 15.70 -4.52 -24.99
N LEU A 56 14.55 -3.91 -24.70
CA LEU A 56 13.94 -3.99 -23.37
C LEU A 56 13.51 -5.43 -23.04
N ALA A 57 13.07 -6.21 -24.03
CA ALA A 57 12.58 -7.57 -23.85
C ALA A 57 13.65 -8.60 -23.45
N GLU A 58 14.93 -8.36 -23.78
CA GLU A 58 16.01 -9.32 -23.51
C GLU A 58 16.26 -9.50 -22.00
N PRO A 59 16.59 -10.70 -21.50
CA PRO A 59 16.86 -10.89 -20.06
C PRO A 59 17.92 -9.94 -19.50
N LEU A 60 17.86 -9.67 -18.20
CA LEU A 60 18.89 -8.88 -17.52
C LEU A 60 20.22 -9.65 -17.49
N ASN A 61 21.32 -8.96 -17.76
CA ASN A 61 22.66 -9.47 -17.61
C ASN A 61 23.14 -9.35 -16.15
N ALA A 62 24.33 -9.87 -15.83
CA ALA A 62 24.84 -9.90 -14.45
C ALA A 62 25.09 -8.50 -13.85
N GLU A 63 25.53 -7.53 -14.66
CA GLU A 63 25.75 -6.15 -14.23
C GLU A 63 24.41 -5.46 -13.96
N GLU A 64 23.43 -5.65 -14.83
CA GLU A 64 22.09 -5.12 -14.65
C GLU A 64 21.39 -5.72 -13.43
N LEU A 65 21.57 -7.01 -13.14
CA LEU A 65 21.04 -7.62 -11.91
C LEU A 65 21.67 -6.99 -10.65
N TYR A 66 22.96 -6.63 -10.71
CA TYR A 66 23.63 -5.89 -9.62
C TYR A 66 23.06 -4.48 -9.48
N VAL A 67 22.85 -3.75 -10.59
CA VAL A 67 22.23 -2.42 -10.59
C VAL A 67 20.82 -2.49 -10.01
N LEU A 68 20.00 -3.42 -10.48
CA LEU A 68 18.64 -3.64 -9.99
C LEU A 68 18.64 -3.88 -8.47
N GLN A 69 19.53 -4.75 -7.98
CA GLN A 69 19.65 -4.97 -6.54
C GLN A 69 20.05 -3.70 -5.79
N SER A 70 20.99 -2.92 -6.33
CA SER A 70 21.41 -1.65 -5.74
C SER A 70 20.30 -0.63 -5.66
N MET A 71 19.46 -0.55 -6.69
CA MET A 71 18.36 0.38 -6.74
C MET A 71 17.24 -0.06 -5.79
N LEU A 72 16.82 -1.33 -5.84
CA LEU A 72 15.80 -1.89 -4.95
C LEU A 72 16.13 -1.69 -3.47
N GLU A 73 17.40 -1.81 -3.09
CA GLU A 73 17.85 -1.64 -1.72
C GLU A 73 18.01 -0.19 -1.27
N SER A 74 18.29 0.73 -2.18
CA SER A 74 18.51 2.15 -1.86
C SER A 74 17.26 3.00 -2.01
N GLN A 75 16.35 2.65 -2.92
CA GLN A 75 15.14 3.42 -3.20
C GLN A 75 13.93 2.88 -2.42
N TYR A 76 13.62 1.59 -2.58
CA TYR A 76 12.39 1.03 -2.06
C TYR A 76 12.53 0.43 -0.67
N HIS A 77 13.75 0.01 -0.28
CA HIS A 77 13.98 -0.74 0.95
C HIS A 77 12.96 -1.87 1.13
N ALA A 78 12.67 -2.61 0.04
CA ALA A 78 11.48 -3.45 -0.07
C ALA A 78 11.37 -4.54 1.02
N TYR A 79 12.48 -4.97 1.62
CA TYR A 79 12.46 -5.95 2.72
C TYR A 79 12.34 -5.34 4.12
N GLN A 80 12.30 -4.02 4.26
CA GLN A 80 12.26 -3.35 5.55
C GLN A 80 10.82 -3.18 6.04
N PRO A 81 10.43 -3.78 7.18
CA PRO A 81 9.05 -3.70 7.67
C PRO A 81 8.66 -2.26 8.02
N GLY A 82 9.59 -1.44 8.49
CA GLY A 82 9.34 -0.03 8.78
C GLY A 82 8.83 0.75 7.58
N VAL A 83 9.48 0.58 6.42
CA VAL A 83 9.09 1.27 5.18
C VAL A 83 7.71 0.80 4.72
N ARG A 84 7.46 -0.51 4.78
CA ARG A 84 6.14 -1.05 4.45
C ARG A 84 5.04 -0.55 5.40
N TYR A 85 5.33 -0.45 6.70
CA TYR A 85 4.41 0.11 7.68
C TYR A 85 4.07 1.57 7.36
N LEU A 86 5.07 2.40 7.04
CA LEU A 86 4.86 3.82 6.74
C LEU A 86 4.01 4.02 5.48
N GLN A 87 4.21 3.19 4.45
CA GLN A 87 3.37 3.19 3.25
C GLN A 87 1.90 2.87 3.60
N GLU A 88 1.66 1.84 4.42
CA GLU A 88 0.30 1.53 4.86
C GLU A 88 -0.29 2.60 5.77
N ALA A 89 0.51 3.22 6.64
CA ALA A 89 0.07 4.28 7.53
C ALA A 89 -0.39 5.52 6.75
N GLU A 90 0.25 5.84 5.62
CA GLU A 90 -0.17 6.95 4.76
C GLU A 90 -1.52 6.68 4.08
N GLU A 91 -1.77 5.45 3.64
CA GLU A 91 -3.08 5.08 3.10
C GLU A 91 -4.18 5.02 4.18
N GLU A 92 -3.86 4.52 5.38
CA GLU A 92 -4.80 4.59 6.51
C GLU A 92 -5.10 6.06 6.86
N LYS A 93 -4.11 6.95 6.82
CA LYS A 93 -4.32 8.39 7.00
C LYS A 93 -5.25 8.98 5.95
N ARG A 94 -5.09 8.64 4.66
CA ARG A 94 -6.04 9.05 3.60
C ARG A 94 -7.46 8.54 3.88
N TYR A 95 -7.58 7.30 4.34
CA TYR A 95 -8.87 6.74 4.75
C TYR A 95 -9.49 7.52 5.93
N MET A 96 -8.71 7.84 6.96
CA MET A 96 -9.17 8.64 8.11
C MET A 96 -9.58 10.05 7.70
N GLN A 97 -8.90 10.65 6.72
CA GLN A 97 -9.27 11.95 6.16
C GLN A 97 -10.67 11.90 5.49
N LEU A 98 -10.96 10.85 4.72
CA LEU A 98 -12.30 10.68 4.13
C LEU A 98 -13.38 10.53 5.20
N LEU A 99 -13.12 9.74 6.26
CA LEU A 99 -14.06 9.60 7.36
C LEU A 99 -14.35 10.92 8.08
N ARG A 100 -13.33 11.78 8.22
CA ARG A 100 -13.44 13.14 8.75
C ARG A 100 -14.34 14.01 7.86
N GLU A 101 -14.30 13.83 6.55
CA GLU A 101 -15.14 14.56 5.60
C GLU A 101 -16.60 14.06 5.59
N GLU A 102 -16.80 12.75 5.82
CA GLU A 102 -18.12 12.11 5.80
C GLU A 102 -18.93 12.29 7.09
N SER A 103 -18.29 12.60 8.23
CA SER A 103 -18.98 12.66 9.52
C SER A 103 -18.40 13.72 10.46
N ASP A 104 -19.27 14.60 10.98
CA ASP A 104 -18.92 15.58 12.02
C ASP A 104 -18.33 14.90 13.27
N LYS A 105 -18.82 13.70 13.63
CA LYS A 105 -18.30 12.92 14.77
C LYS A 105 -16.83 12.53 14.56
N HIS A 106 -16.49 12.03 13.37
CA HIS A 106 -15.11 11.68 13.05
C HIS A 106 -14.25 12.94 12.92
N ARG A 107 -14.82 14.03 12.38
CA ARG A 107 -14.13 15.31 12.33
C ARG A 107 -13.73 15.79 13.71
N ASP A 108 -14.66 15.85 14.65
CA ASP A 108 -14.37 16.35 16.00
C ASP A 108 -13.36 15.45 16.74
N LEU A 109 -13.39 14.13 16.48
CA LEU A 109 -12.44 13.18 17.05
C LEU A 109 -11.00 13.39 16.53
N LEU A 110 -10.86 13.62 15.22
CA LEU A 110 -9.60 13.60 14.48
C LEU A 110 -9.04 15.01 14.18
N LEU A 111 -9.75 16.09 14.53
CA LEU A 111 -9.29 17.45 14.27
C LEU A 111 -8.18 17.92 15.22
N GLY A 112 -7.23 18.67 14.67
CA GLY A 112 -6.14 19.32 15.39
C GLY A 112 -5.08 18.35 15.91
N ARG A 113 -4.12 18.87 16.68
CA ARG A 113 -2.95 18.09 17.14
C ARG A 113 -3.31 16.83 17.92
N ALA A 114 -4.33 16.90 18.79
CA ALA A 114 -4.78 15.73 19.53
C ALA A 114 -5.42 14.69 18.59
N GLY A 115 -6.17 15.15 17.60
CA GLY A 115 -6.78 14.29 16.59
C GLY A 115 -5.76 13.59 15.69
N GLU A 116 -4.70 14.29 15.27
CA GLU A 116 -3.58 13.68 14.53
C GLU A 116 -2.89 12.56 15.33
N GLN A 117 -2.72 12.75 16.64
CA GLN A 117 -2.15 11.70 17.51
C GLN A 117 -3.09 10.50 17.62
N ARG A 118 -4.40 10.71 17.72
CA ARG A 118 -5.39 9.62 17.71
C ARG A 118 -5.39 8.87 16.38
N GLU A 119 -5.32 9.60 15.27
CA GLU A 119 -5.24 9.05 13.92
C GLU A 119 -4.06 8.08 13.80
N MET A 120 -2.87 8.45 14.30
CA MET A 120 -1.70 7.56 14.29
C MET A 120 -1.92 6.27 15.10
N VAL A 121 -2.54 6.35 16.29
CA VAL A 121 -2.84 5.16 17.09
C VAL A 121 -3.85 4.24 16.38
N LEU A 122 -4.89 4.81 15.77
CA LEU A 122 -5.91 4.07 15.04
C LEU A 122 -5.35 3.41 13.76
N SER A 123 -4.53 4.13 12.99
CA SER A 123 -3.82 3.59 11.83
C SER A 123 -2.92 2.43 12.24
N ARG A 124 -2.12 2.61 13.31
CA ARG A 124 -1.28 1.54 13.86
C ARG A 124 -2.09 0.32 14.22
N HIS A 125 -3.21 0.49 14.93
CA HIS A 125 -4.07 -0.61 15.37
C HIS A 125 -4.55 -1.47 14.19
N ARG A 126 -5.08 -0.81 13.15
CA ARG A 126 -5.59 -1.48 11.94
C ARG A 126 -4.48 -2.22 11.19
N ILE A 127 -3.31 -1.61 11.04
CA ILE A 127 -2.14 -2.26 10.44
C ILE A 127 -1.71 -3.47 11.27
N LYS A 128 -1.60 -3.31 12.59
CA LYS A 128 -1.25 -4.40 13.52
C LYS A 128 -2.19 -5.59 13.38
N LYS A 129 -3.51 -5.39 13.45
CA LYS A 129 -4.51 -6.47 13.32
C LYS A 129 -4.31 -7.24 12.02
N ARG A 130 -4.14 -6.54 10.91
CA ARG A 130 -3.88 -7.13 9.59
C ARG A 130 -2.59 -7.93 9.58
N TRP A 131 -1.49 -7.35 10.02
CA TRP A 131 -0.17 -7.99 10.02
C TRP A 131 -0.10 -9.16 11.02
N GLN A 132 -0.85 -9.10 12.12
CA GLN A 132 -1.02 -10.22 13.05
C GLN A 132 -1.77 -11.39 12.39
N SER A 133 -2.83 -11.11 11.64
CA SER A 133 -3.59 -12.14 10.91
C SER A 133 -2.75 -12.85 9.83
N LEU A 134 -1.76 -12.14 9.27
CA LEU A 134 -0.79 -12.69 8.32
C LEU A 134 0.38 -13.41 9.02
N GLY A 135 0.50 -13.27 10.33
CA GLY A 135 1.60 -13.82 11.12
C GLY A 135 2.93 -13.07 10.97
N VAL A 136 2.93 -11.87 10.38
CA VAL A 136 4.15 -11.06 10.13
C VAL A 136 4.42 -10.01 11.22
N TRP A 137 3.43 -9.72 12.05
CA TRP A 137 3.57 -8.75 13.15
C TRP A 137 4.64 -9.18 14.16
N ASN A 138 5.51 -8.24 14.54
CA ASN A 138 6.46 -8.39 15.63
C ASN A 138 5.90 -7.70 16.89
N PRO A 139 5.70 -8.43 18.01
CA PRO A 139 5.19 -7.83 19.26
C PRO A 139 6.08 -6.74 19.84
N ASP A 140 7.38 -6.71 19.49
CA ASP A 140 8.33 -5.70 19.98
C ASP A 140 8.17 -4.34 19.30
N TRP A 141 7.38 -4.24 18.22
CA TRP A 141 7.15 -2.98 17.54
C TRP A 141 6.17 -2.07 18.30
N GLY A 142 6.62 -0.84 18.51
CA GLY A 142 5.89 0.19 19.24
C GLY A 142 4.80 0.89 18.43
N ILE A 143 4.54 2.15 18.78
CA ILE A 143 3.60 3.06 18.13
C ILE A 143 4.40 4.29 17.66
N PRO A 144 4.79 4.35 16.38
CA PRO A 144 5.54 5.48 15.83
C PRO A 144 4.83 6.82 16.03
N GLY A 145 5.56 7.86 16.40
CA GLY A 145 5.05 9.23 16.49
C GLY A 145 4.16 9.58 17.70
N ARG A 146 3.99 8.65 18.66
CA ARG A 146 3.26 8.95 19.91
C ARG A 146 4.02 9.94 20.80
N VAL A 147 3.31 10.59 21.73
CA VAL A 147 3.85 11.61 22.64
C VAL A 147 5.08 11.13 23.44
N ASN A 148 5.03 9.92 23.99
CA ASN A 148 6.11 9.33 24.78
C ASN A 148 6.88 8.31 23.94
N GLU A 149 7.56 8.80 22.90
CA GLU A 149 8.27 7.96 21.94
C GLU A 149 9.47 7.26 22.59
N GLY A 150 9.55 5.94 22.43
CA GLY A 150 10.66 5.08 22.84
C GLY A 150 11.42 4.48 21.66
N PRO A 151 12.55 3.81 21.89
CA PRO A 151 13.36 3.21 20.82
C PRO A 151 12.58 2.27 19.89
N GLN A 152 11.61 1.55 20.43
CA GLN A 152 10.73 0.62 19.73
C GLN A 152 9.70 1.29 18.82
N ASP A 153 9.47 2.60 18.99
CA ASP A 153 8.54 3.37 18.17
C ASP A 153 9.21 3.85 16.86
N ASN A 154 10.54 3.79 16.76
CA ASN A 154 11.25 4.14 15.54
C ASN A 154 11.13 3.03 14.49
N ALA A 155 10.17 3.20 13.58
CA ALA A 155 9.90 2.25 12.48
C ALA A 155 11.12 1.97 11.60
N ALA A 156 12.06 2.91 11.44
CA ALA A 156 13.26 2.70 10.63
C ALA A 156 14.15 1.57 11.20
N ASN A 157 14.07 1.29 12.50
CA ASN A 157 14.85 0.24 13.15
C ASN A 157 14.10 -1.10 13.25
N TRP A 158 12.87 -1.18 12.74
CA TRP A 158 12.07 -2.39 12.85
C TRP A 158 12.63 -3.50 11.97
N LYS A 159 12.78 -4.69 12.57
CA LYS A 159 13.12 -5.94 11.89
C LYS A 159 11.96 -6.91 11.95
N TRP A 160 11.83 -7.75 10.92
CA TRP A 160 10.90 -8.88 11.00
C TRP A 160 11.30 -9.80 12.16
N LYS A 161 10.32 -10.43 12.82
CA LYS A 161 10.57 -11.29 13.99
C LYS A 161 11.52 -12.48 13.70
N TRP A 162 11.60 -12.92 12.45
CA TRP A 162 12.49 -14.01 12.00
C TRP A 162 13.79 -13.51 11.37
N GLN A 163 13.99 -12.20 11.22
CA GLN A 163 15.14 -11.65 10.49
C GLN A 163 16.46 -11.88 11.24
N GLY A 164 16.43 -11.98 12.58
CA GLY A 164 17.62 -12.18 13.41
C GLY A 164 18.72 -11.15 13.11
N ASP A 165 19.93 -11.65 12.83
CA ASP A 165 21.10 -10.84 12.51
C ASP A 165 21.21 -10.47 11.02
N THR A 166 20.29 -10.92 10.18
CA THR A 166 20.26 -10.54 8.76
C THR A 166 20.21 -9.01 8.64
N PRO A 167 21.12 -8.40 7.85
CA PRO A 167 21.16 -6.95 7.67
C PRO A 167 19.86 -6.41 7.04
N PHE A 168 19.65 -5.10 7.12
CA PHE A 168 18.49 -4.44 6.49
C PHE A 168 18.62 -4.38 4.96
N ASN A 169 19.86 -4.35 4.48
CA ASN A 169 20.23 -4.30 3.09
C ASN A 169 21.07 -5.53 2.74
N GLY A 170 20.96 -6.00 1.51
CA GLY A 170 21.80 -7.06 0.96
C GLY A 170 23.11 -6.53 0.40
N ILE A 171 23.35 -5.22 0.35
CA ILE A 171 24.58 -4.62 -0.12
C ILE A 171 25.43 -4.20 1.07
N GLU A 172 26.55 -4.89 1.21
CA GLU A 172 27.58 -4.62 2.18
C GLU A 172 28.78 -3.94 1.51
N ARG A 173 29.72 -3.44 2.32
CA ARG A 173 30.97 -2.84 1.78
C ARG A 173 31.77 -3.81 0.91
N SER A 174 31.62 -5.12 1.16
CA SER A 174 32.26 -6.21 0.42
C SER A 174 31.49 -6.66 -0.83
N GLY A 175 30.31 -6.10 -1.10
CA GLY A 175 29.45 -6.46 -2.24
C GLY A 175 28.08 -6.98 -1.81
N VAL A 176 27.43 -7.70 -2.72
CA VAL A 176 26.11 -8.30 -2.50
C VAL A 176 26.22 -9.51 -1.56
N ASN A 177 25.48 -9.49 -0.48
CA ASN A 177 25.23 -10.62 0.42
C ASN A 177 24.22 -11.58 -0.24
N PRO A 178 24.66 -12.75 -0.72
CA PRO A 178 23.78 -13.67 -1.46
C PRO A 178 22.69 -14.31 -0.59
N GLU A 179 22.84 -14.29 0.73
CA GLU A 179 21.87 -14.87 1.67
C GLU A 179 20.70 -13.92 1.97
N HIS A 180 20.89 -12.62 1.69
CA HIS A 180 19.85 -11.62 1.92
C HIS A 180 18.59 -11.93 1.07
N PRO A 181 17.37 -11.79 1.63
CA PRO A 181 16.12 -12.06 0.90
C PRO A 181 15.99 -11.29 -0.43
N ASN A 182 16.45 -10.04 -0.50
CA ASN A 182 16.46 -9.28 -1.77
C ASN A 182 17.34 -9.96 -2.83
N SER A 183 18.55 -10.38 -2.47
CA SER A 183 19.47 -11.06 -3.38
C SER A 183 18.84 -12.32 -3.97
N ARG A 184 18.17 -13.12 -3.14
CA ARG A 184 17.43 -14.31 -3.62
C ARG A 184 16.28 -13.93 -4.55
N ALA A 185 15.50 -12.90 -4.23
CA ALA A 185 14.43 -12.42 -5.10
C ALA A 185 14.96 -11.96 -6.46
N ILE A 186 16.11 -11.27 -6.50
CA ILE A 186 16.75 -10.82 -7.73
C ILE A 186 17.32 -11.99 -8.53
N GLN A 187 17.93 -12.99 -7.87
CA GLN A 187 18.40 -14.20 -8.54
C GLN A 187 17.25 -14.94 -9.25
N LEU A 188 16.04 -14.94 -8.69
CA LEU A 188 14.86 -15.52 -9.34
C LEU A 188 14.43 -14.77 -10.61
N ARG A 189 14.96 -13.57 -10.87
CA ARG A 189 14.75 -12.80 -12.12
C ARG A 189 15.73 -13.18 -13.22
N GLN A 190 16.80 -13.92 -12.90
CA GLN A 190 17.81 -14.28 -13.88
C GLN A 190 17.20 -15.07 -15.05
N GLY A 191 17.44 -14.58 -16.27
CA GLY A 191 16.92 -15.22 -17.50
C GLY A 191 15.46 -14.90 -17.84
N LEU A 192 14.75 -14.11 -17.01
CA LEU A 192 13.38 -13.69 -17.32
C LEU A 192 13.37 -12.52 -18.32
N ARG A 193 12.47 -12.59 -19.30
CA ARG A 193 12.19 -11.48 -20.22
C ARG A 193 11.36 -10.40 -19.52
N ARG A 194 11.31 -9.21 -20.11
CA ARG A 194 10.49 -8.08 -19.63
C ARG A 194 9.05 -8.54 -19.34
N GLY A 195 8.54 -8.17 -18.18
CA GLY A 195 7.18 -8.50 -17.75
C GLY A 195 6.92 -9.97 -17.39
N GLN A 196 7.89 -10.87 -17.56
CA GLN A 196 7.76 -12.24 -17.07
C GLN A 196 8.03 -12.27 -15.57
N ARG A 197 7.19 -13.01 -14.84
CA ARG A 197 7.40 -13.31 -13.42
C ARG A 197 7.80 -14.77 -13.26
N GLY A 198 8.75 -15.02 -12.36
CA GLY A 198 9.11 -16.38 -11.95
C GLY A 198 7.93 -17.07 -11.26
N PRO A 199 8.03 -18.39 -10.98
CA PRO A 199 6.99 -19.09 -10.24
C PRO A 199 6.77 -18.40 -8.89
N LEU A 200 5.55 -17.93 -8.66
CA LEU A 200 5.13 -17.40 -7.37
C LEU A 200 4.90 -18.61 -6.45
N PRO A 201 5.75 -18.86 -5.44
CA PRO A 201 5.48 -19.97 -4.53
C PRO A 201 4.13 -19.72 -3.83
N PRO A 202 3.22 -20.71 -3.79
CA PRO A 202 1.95 -20.59 -3.08
C PRO A 202 2.23 -20.46 -1.60
N ARG A 203 1.62 -19.49 -0.91
CA ARG A 203 1.90 -19.31 0.52
C ARG A 203 0.68 -18.97 1.35
N HIS A 204 0.49 -19.80 2.36
CA HIS A 204 -0.44 -19.60 3.45
C HIS A 204 0.13 -18.60 4.46
N ASN A 205 -0.70 -18.17 5.42
CA ASN A 205 -0.29 -17.30 6.51
C ASN A 205 0.87 -17.93 7.32
N LEU A 206 1.74 -17.07 7.89
CA LEU A 206 2.83 -17.53 8.74
C LEU A 206 2.28 -18.02 10.09
N THR A 207 2.75 -19.18 10.53
CA THR A 207 2.49 -19.74 11.87
C THR A 207 3.69 -19.54 12.78
N ALA A 208 3.53 -19.83 14.08
CA ALA A 208 4.62 -19.76 15.05
C ALA A 208 5.80 -20.69 14.71
N ASP A 209 5.52 -21.84 14.08
CA ASP A 209 6.51 -22.87 13.72
C ASP A 209 7.13 -22.65 12.33
N THR A 210 6.82 -21.54 11.67
CA THR A 210 7.32 -21.28 10.32
C THR A 210 8.83 -21.01 10.36
N THR A 211 9.59 -21.74 9.54
CA THR A 211 11.04 -21.56 9.46
C THR A 211 11.40 -20.17 8.91
N GLN A 212 12.58 -19.66 9.27
CA GLN A 212 13.07 -18.37 8.77
C GLN A 212 13.03 -18.29 7.24
N SER A 213 13.56 -19.29 6.52
CA SER A 213 13.53 -19.29 5.06
C SER A 213 12.12 -19.29 4.50
N ALA A 214 11.16 -19.97 5.13
CA ALA A 214 9.77 -19.96 4.68
C ALA A 214 9.11 -18.59 4.89
N ALA A 215 9.44 -17.91 6.00
CA ALA A 215 8.94 -16.57 6.31
C ALA A 215 9.57 -15.49 5.42
N GLU A 216 10.88 -15.56 5.15
CA GLU A 216 11.56 -14.68 4.19
C GLU A 216 10.96 -14.85 2.80
N SER A 217 10.80 -16.09 2.37
CA SER A 217 10.21 -16.36 1.07
C SER A 217 8.70 -15.98 1.01
N PHE A 218 8.01 -15.88 2.15
CA PHE A 218 6.65 -15.30 2.22
C PHE A 218 6.65 -13.82 1.88
N ILE A 219 7.55 -13.03 2.46
CA ILE A 219 7.64 -11.59 2.19
C ILE A 219 7.98 -11.32 0.72
N ILE A 220 9.01 -11.95 0.18
CA ILE A 220 9.45 -11.69 -1.20
C ILE A 220 8.48 -12.19 -2.26
N SER A 221 7.48 -13.00 -1.87
CA SER A 221 6.42 -13.45 -2.76
C SER A 221 5.17 -12.57 -2.70
N ARG A 222 5.14 -11.52 -1.87
CA ARG A 222 3.95 -10.67 -1.73
C ARG A 222 3.78 -9.77 -2.95
N PRO A 223 2.53 -9.41 -3.31
CA PRO A 223 2.28 -8.56 -4.48
C PRO A 223 3.01 -7.22 -4.40
N TRP A 224 2.91 -6.51 -3.27
CA TRP A 224 3.59 -5.22 -3.09
C TRP A 224 5.12 -5.31 -3.28
N TYR A 225 5.74 -6.38 -2.79
CA TYR A 225 7.18 -6.60 -2.93
C TYR A 225 7.55 -6.89 -4.39
N THR A 226 6.78 -7.79 -5.03
CA THR A 226 6.97 -8.16 -6.43
C THR A 226 6.78 -6.96 -7.36
N TYR A 227 5.85 -6.06 -7.02
CA TYR A 227 5.62 -4.83 -7.77
C TYR A 227 6.82 -3.89 -7.71
N MET A 228 7.43 -3.69 -6.52
CA MET A 228 8.67 -2.91 -6.40
C MET A 228 9.81 -3.51 -7.21
N VAL A 229 9.94 -4.85 -7.22
CA VAL A 229 10.92 -5.54 -8.08
C VAL A 229 10.62 -5.31 -9.55
N ASP A 230 9.36 -5.37 -9.98
CA ASP A 230 8.98 -5.13 -11.37
C ASP A 230 9.22 -3.68 -11.80
N ILE A 231 9.07 -2.69 -10.90
CA ILE A 231 9.44 -1.28 -11.18
C ILE A 231 10.94 -1.16 -11.40
N GLU A 232 11.75 -1.70 -10.50
CA GLU A 232 13.21 -1.62 -10.60
C GLU A 232 13.77 -2.41 -11.78
N ASP A 233 13.12 -3.52 -12.14
CA ASP A 233 13.40 -4.27 -13.36
C ASP A 233 13.15 -3.41 -14.61
N GLU A 234 12.04 -2.67 -14.64
CA GLU A 234 11.69 -1.79 -15.75
C GLU A 234 12.62 -0.57 -15.84
N GLU A 235 12.93 0.08 -14.72
CA GLU A 235 13.88 1.18 -14.64
C GLU A 235 15.28 0.72 -15.09
N THR A 236 15.74 -0.43 -14.60
CA THR A 236 17.05 -0.99 -14.99
C THR A 236 17.13 -1.24 -16.50
N ARG A 237 16.07 -1.81 -17.11
CA ARG A 237 16.03 -2.04 -18.56
C ARG A 237 16.07 -0.74 -19.35
N SER A 238 15.48 0.34 -18.82
CA SER A 238 15.45 1.62 -19.50
C SER A 238 16.83 2.21 -19.76
N PHE A 239 17.85 1.87 -18.95
CA PHE A 239 19.24 2.28 -19.18
C PHE A 239 19.84 1.70 -20.46
N ARG A 240 19.20 0.71 -21.09
CA ARG A 240 19.57 0.21 -22.43
C ARG A 240 19.25 1.22 -23.54
N LEU A 241 18.36 2.17 -23.27
CA LEU A 241 17.92 3.18 -24.22
C LEU A 241 18.81 4.43 -24.09
N GLN A 242 19.10 5.09 -25.21
CA GLN A 242 20.01 6.24 -25.24
C GLN A 242 19.39 7.52 -24.65
N GLU A 243 18.06 7.58 -24.57
CA GLU A 243 17.34 8.67 -23.93
C GLU A 243 16.94 8.22 -22.53
N HIS A 244 17.37 8.97 -21.51
CA HIS A 244 16.94 8.74 -20.14
C HIS A 244 15.42 8.97 -20.06
N TYR A 245 14.67 7.89 -19.91
CA TYR A 245 13.23 7.95 -19.68
C TYR A 245 12.97 8.58 -18.30
N VAL A 246 11.82 9.25 -18.16
CA VAL A 246 11.41 9.87 -16.90
C VAL A 246 10.90 8.78 -15.96
N GLN A 247 11.32 8.78 -14.69
CA GLN A 247 10.96 7.78 -13.66
C GLN A 247 9.46 7.46 -13.61
N SER A 248 8.60 8.46 -13.79
CA SER A 248 7.13 8.30 -13.78
C SER A 248 6.61 7.35 -14.87
N VAL A 249 7.33 7.20 -15.98
CA VAL A 249 6.91 6.36 -17.11
C VAL A 249 7.02 4.87 -16.76
N TYR A 250 8.02 4.48 -15.96
CA TYR A 250 8.22 3.07 -15.59
C TYR A 250 7.16 2.57 -14.62
N GLU A 251 6.86 3.35 -13.57
CA GLU A 251 5.85 3.00 -12.58
C GLU A 251 4.47 2.83 -13.22
N GLU A 252 4.11 3.74 -14.13
CA GLU A 252 2.84 3.69 -14.87
C GLU A 252 2.78 2.49 -15.81
N THR A 253 3.86 2.22 -16.55
CA THR A 253 3.98 1.05 -17.44
C THR A 253 3.80 -0.26 -16.67
N VAL A 254 4.45 -0.38 -15.51
CA VAL A 254 4.34 -1.58 -14.67
C VAL A 254 2.94 -1.67 -14.05
N ALA A 255 2.39 -0.56 -13.56
CA ALA A 255 1.03 -0.53 -13.04
C ALA A 255 -0.01 -0.93 -14.09
N GLU A 256 0.12 -0.46 -15.33
CA GLU A 256 -0.75 -0.84 -16.44
C GLU A 256 -0.65 -2.33 -16.75
N ARG A 257 0.56 -2.88 -16.84
CA ARG A 257 0.77 -4.32 -17.02
C ARG A 257 0.14 -5.15 -15.90
N TRP A 258 0.23 -4.68 -14.65
CA TRP A 258 -0.43 -5.31 -13.50
C TRP A 258 -1.96 -5.22 -13.59
N ARG A 259 -2.50 -4.10 -14.08
CA ARG A 259 -3.95 -3.93 -14.32
C ARG A 259 -4.44 -4.87 -15.42
N GLU A 260 -3.73 -4.98 -16.52
CA GLU A 260 -4.07 -5.84 -17.67
C GLU A 260 -4.05 -7.33 -17.30
N SER A 261 -3.07 -7.76 -16.50
CA SER A 261 -2.99 -9.14 -15.99
C SER A 261 -4.04 -9.45 -14.91
N GLY A 262 -4.71 -8.42 -14.37
CA GLY A 262 -5.68 -8.57 -13.29
C GLY A 262 -5.04 -8.87 -11.92
N ASP A 263 -3.73 -8.67 -11.81
CA ASP A 263 -2.95 -8.81 -10.57
C ASP A 263 -2.95 -7.52 -9.74
N TRP A 264 -3.34 -6.40 -10.36
CA TRP A 264 -3.58 -5.15 -9.66
C TRP A 264 -4.85 -5.25 -8.80
N ASP A 265 -4.65 -5.61 -7.54
CA ASP A 265 -5.66 -5.49 -6.50
C ASP A 265 -5.27 -4.29 -5.61
N PRO A 266 -5.78 -3.07 -5.92
CA PRO A 266 -5.41 -1.88 -5.19
C PRO A 266 -5.88 -2.04 -3.75
N TRP A 267 -4.96 -1.90 -2.82
CA TRP A 267 -5.34 -1.97 -1.42
C TRP A 267 -6.03 -0.67 -0.99
N GLY A 268 -7.29 -0.80 -0.55
CA GLY A 268 -8.12 0.36 -0.19
C GLY A 268 -8.37 1.27 -1.38
N ARG A 269 -7.97 2.55 -1.26
CA ARG A 269 -7.96 3.52 -2.37
C ARG A 269 -6.53 3.86 -2.83
N GLY A 270 -5.55 3.05 -2.41
CA GLY A 270 -4.13 3.33 -2.60
C GLY A 270 -3.58 2.97 -3.98
N THR A 271 -2.35 3.42 -4.21
CA THR A 271 -1.59 3.15 -5.44
C THR A 271 -0.71 1.91 -5.34
N LEU A 272 -0.71 1.20 -4.20
CA LEU A 272 0.11 0.02 -3.99
C LEU A 272 -0.71 -1.26 -4.00
N PRO A 273 -0.16 -2.35 -4.57
CA PRO A 273 -0.77 -3.67 -4.45
C PRO A 273 -0.92 -4.12 -2.99
N GLY A 274 -1.91 -4.96 -2.74
CA GLY A 274 -2.18 -5.51 -1.41
C GLY A 274 -1.17 -6.54 -0.89
N TRP A 275 -1.49 -7.09 0.29
CA TRP A 275 -0.72 -8.13 0.98
C TRP A 275 -0.87 -9.52 0.38
N LYS A 276 -1.98 -9.79 -0.29
CA LYS A 276 -2.31 -11.11 -0.80
C LYS A 276 -2.54 -11.01 -2.28
N TRP A 277 -2.14 -12.04 -3.01
CA TRP A 277 -2.55 -12.15 -4.39
C TRP A 277 -4.07 -12.27 -4.45
N ARG A 278 -4.68 -11.80 -5.54
CA ARG A 278 -6.14 -11.86 -5.72
C ARG A 278 -6.71 -13.27 -5.51
N HIS A 279 -5.97 -14.31 -5.89
CA HIS A 279 -6.33 -15.71 -5.73
C HIS A 279 -6.11 -16.28 -4.32
N GLU A 280 -5.45 -15.56 -3.42
CA GLU A 280 -5.27 -15.91 -2.00
C GLU A 280 -6.37 -15.31 -1.10
N SER A 281 -7.38 -14.68 -1.70
CA SER A 281 -8.49 -14.00 -1.04
C SER A 281 -9.42 -14.95 -0.25
N PRO A 282 -10.09 -14.45 0.81
CA PRO A 282 -10.21 -13.03 1.16
C PRO A 282 -8.98 -12.42 1.84
N SER A 283 -8.62 -11.21 1.41
CA SER A 283 -7.76 -10.31 2.15
C SER A 283 -8.50 -9.88 3.44
N PRO A 284 -7.82 -9.73 4.59
CA PRO A 284 -8.46 -9.18 5.77
C PRO A 284 -8.90 -7.74 5.45
N GLU A 285 -10.21 -7.53 5.32
CA GLU A 285 -10.77 -6.18 5.17
C GLU A 285 -10.42 -5.38 6.44
N PRO A 286 -10.12 -4.08 6.31
CA PRO A 286 -9.86 -3.24 7.46
C PRO A 286 -11.08 -3.18 8.39
N GLU A 287 -10.88 -3.42 9.69
CA GLU A 287 -11.93 -3.31 10.71
C GLU A 287 -12.57 -1.90 10.69
N SER A 288 -13.89 -1.82 10.81
CA SER A 288 -14.60 -0.54 10.95
C SER A 288 -14.15 0.20 12.22
N LEU A 289 -14.07 1.54 12.17
CA LEU A 289 -13.71 2.34 13.37
C LEU A 289 -14.68 2.14 14.54
N SER A 290 -15.91 1.71 14.28
CA SER A 290 -16.92 1.46 15.30
C SER A 290 -16.67 0.20 16.14
N GLU A 291 -15.80 -0.70 15.68
CA GLU A 291 -15.58 -2.04 16.28
C GLU A 291 -14.16 -2.21 16.83
N ILE A 292 -13.39 -1.12 16.93
CA ILE A 292 -11.99 -1.17 17.35
C ILE A 292 -11.88 -1.49 18.85
N GLU A 293 -11.37 -2.68 19.15
CA GLU A 293 -10.94 -3.07 20.49
C GLU A 293 -9.46 -2.75 20.70
N LEU A 294 -9.17 -1.58 21.28
CA LEU A 294 -7.80 -1.15 21.54
C LEU A 294 -7.09 -2.05 22.56
N THR A 295 -5.81 -2.33 22.31
CA THR A 295 -4.94 -3.03 23.26
C THR A 295 -4.51 -2.11 24.40
N PRO A 296 -4.07 -2.64 25.57
CA PRO A 296 -3.66 -1.81 26.70
C PRO A 296 -2.62 -0.74 26.32
N SER A 297 -1.62 -1.09 25.52
CA SER A 297 -0.61 -0.13 25.04
C SER A 297 -1.18 0.99 24.16
N GLU A 298 -2.26 0.72 23.44
CA GLU A 298 -2.94 1.70 22.59
C GLU A 298 -3.88 2.59 23.42
N ILE A 299 -4.54 2.02 24.44
CA ILE A 299 -5.30 2.79 25.43
C ILE A 299 -4.36 3.75 26.16
N ASP A 300 -3.22 3.27 26.67
CA ASP A 300 -2.21 4.11 27.33
C ASP A 300 -1.72 5.23 26.40
N ALA A 301 -1.51 4.93 25.12
CA ALA A 301 -1.10 5.92 24.12
C ALA A 301 -2.21 6.94 23.85
N MET A 302 -3.48 6.53 23.81
CA MET A 302 -4.63 7.43 23.65
C MET A 302 -4.83 8.32 24.87
N ASP A 303 -4.68 7.77 26.08
CA ASP A 303 -4.84 8.48 27.34
C ASP A 303 -3.71 9.50 27.58
N ALA A 304 -2.52 9.24 27.02
CA ALA A 304 -1.40 10.19 27.05
C ALA A 304 -1.62 11.42 26.16
N ILE A 305 -2.60 11.41 25.25
CA ILE A 305 -2.92 12.56 24.38
C ILE A 305 -3.61 13.63 25.21
N ALA A 306 -2.95 14.77 25.39
CA ALA A 306 -3.53 15.90 26.09
C ALA A 306 -4.88 16.33 25.45
N PRO A 307 -5.89 16.67 26.27
CA PRO A 307 -7.16 17.15 25.74
C PRO A 307 -6.95 18.43 24.92
N PRO A 308 -7.86 18.72 23.96
CA PRO A 308 -7.80 19.97 23.20
C PRO A 308 -7.72 21.14 24.18
N ARG A 309 -6.66 21.97 24.07
CA ARG A 309 -6.58 23.19 24.88
C ARG A 309 -7.74 24.07 24.45
N VAL A 310 -8.68 24.31 25.35
CA VAL A 310 -9.70 25.34 25.15
C VAL A 310 -8.95 26.66 25.10
N THR A 311 -8.81 27.23 23.90
CA THR A 311 -8.24 28.56 23.73
C THR A 311 -9.20 29.52 24.40
N THR A 312 -8.99 29.84 25.68
CA THR A 312 -9.73 30.91 26.34
C THR A 312 -9.47 32.15 25.51
N ALA A 313 -10.51 32.66 24.85
CA ALA A 313 -10.43 33.86 24.03
C ALA A 313 -9.72 34.96 24.84
N PRO A 314 -8.77 35.69 24.24
CA PRO A 314 -8.11 36.78 24.96
C PRO A 314 -9.20 37.73 25.46
N LYS A 315 -9.29 37.88 26.79
CA LYS A 315 -10.18 38.86 27.44
C LYS A 315 -10.00 40.17 26.70
N ALA A 316 -11.03 40.60 25.98
CA ALA A 316 -11.09 41.94 25.42
C ALA A 316 -10.77 42.89 26.58
N ILE A 317 -9.62 43.55 26.50
CA ILE A 317 -9.27 44.64 27.40
C ILE A 317 -10.35 45.68 27.14
N GLN A 318 -11.36 45.73 28.01
CA GLN A 318 -12.30 46.84 28.04
C GLN A 318 -11.46 48.08 28.32
N ALA A 319 -11.12 48.80 27.26
CA ALA A 319 -10.56 50.12 27.33
C ALA A 319 -11.58 50.97 28.09
N GLY A 320 -11.26 51.23 29.35
CA GLY A 320 -12.12 51.95 30.27
C GLY A 320 -12.48 53.32 29.71
N ALA A 321 -13.78 53.58 29.74
CA ALA A 321 -14.33 54.92 29.79
C ALA A 321 -13.60 55.72 30.89
N ARG A 322 -12.79 56.70 30.50
CA ARG A 322 -12.48 57.84 31.36
C ARG A 322 -13.34 59.01 30.93
N GLY A 323 -14.50 59.08 31.57
CA GLY A 323 -15.19 60.34 31.79
C GLY A 323 -14.30 61.27 32.61
N GLY A 324 -14.29 62.53 32.23
CA GLY A 324 -13.54 63.59 32.87
C GLY A 324 -14.07 64.93 32.38
N GLU A 325 -15.34 65.20 32.70
CA GLU A 325 -15.84 66.57 32.78
C GLU A 325 -14.93 67.40 33.69
N LYS A 326 -14.62 68.62 33.25
CA LYS A 326 -14.53 69.75 34.18
C LYS A 326 -15.02 71.03 33.48
N PRO A 327 -15.84 71.85 34.16
CA PRO A 327 -16.40 73.07 33.61
C PRO A 327 -15.46 74.28 33.78
N LEU A 328 -15.63 75.24 32.86
CA LEU A 328 -15.56 76.73 32.92
C LEU A 328 -14.64 77.42 33.95
N PRO A 329 -14.05 78.58 33.58
CA PRO A 329 -14.80 79.83 33.38
C PRO A 329 -14.89 80.31 31.93
#